data_AF-A0A7S4SGQ5-F1
#
_entry.id   AF-A0A7S4SGQ5-F1
#
_cell.length_a   1.000
_cell.length_b   1.000
_cell.length_c   1.000
_cell.angle_alpha   90.00
_cell.angle_beta   90.00
_cell.angle_gamma   90.00
#
_symmetry.space_group_name_H-M   'P 1'
#
loop_
_entity.id
_entity.type
_entity.pdbx_description
1 polymer ?
#
loop_
_entity_poly.entity_id
_entity_poly.type
_entity_poly.pdbx_seq_one_letter_code
_entity_poly.pdbx_strand_id
1 'polypeptide(L)'
;MTAEEPLVEEKKERLPMSDCEKIAAALTVVYWVIIGCFGVLTMKNNSSHDHDLGLFDRAFIRHVCEGWVMIYIAMLGIYMAWRETFMDIGNMLAALGLEVLQFLQFITAGAYLSAGSWSDPKSKNFNMFMTSFCHMVALLGIFLGVTHLVLLFLRQGMRERKARYDRVLREGHE
;
A
#
# COMPACT_ATOMS: atom_id res chain seq x y z
N MET A 1 41.56 22.80 19.57
CA MET A 1 41.11 21.53 18.96
C MET A 1 40.42 20.72 20.03
N THR A 2 39.09 20.85 20.12
CA THR A 2 38.24 20.02 20.98
C THR A 2 37.92 18.75 20.20
N ALA A 3 38.32 17.59 20.72
CA ALA A 3 37.92 16.30 20.16
C ALA A 3 36.40 16.17 20.33
N GLU A 4 35.67 16.01 19.24
CA GLU A 4 34.26 15.60 19.29
C GLU A 4 34.22 14.19 19.85
N GLU A 5 33.60 14.01 21.02
CA GLU A 5 33.30 12.67 21.53
C GLU A 5 32.39 11.97 20.53
N PRO A 6 32.70 10.72 20.13
CA PRO A 6 31.83 9.98 19.23
C PRO A 6 30.50 9.75 19.94
N LEU A 7 29.43 10.35 19.41
CA LEU A 7 28.06 10.06 19.81
C LEU A 7 27.83 8.55 19.61
N VAL A 8 27.88 7.80 20.71
CA VAL A 8 27.46 6.40 20.72
C VAL A 8 25.97 6.41 20.44
N GLU A 9 25.58 6.13 19.20
CA GLU A 9 24.18 5.92 18.84
C GLU A 9 23.64 4.76 19.69
N GLU A 10 22.83 5.10 20.69
CA GLU A 10 22.10 4.13 21.47
C GLU A 10 21.18 3.37 20.51
N LYS A 11 21.54 2.11 20.23
CA LYS A 11 20.79 1.25 19.31
C LYS A 11 19.44 0.92 19.96
N LYS A 12 18.45 1.76 19.69
CA LYS A 12 17.10 1.62 20.24
C LYS A 12 16.53 0.26 19.82
N GLU A 13 16.41 -0.66 20.77
CA GLU A 13 15.84 -1.99 20.51
C GLU A 13 14.42 -1.85 19.98
N ARG A 14 14.13 -2.53 18.88
CA ARG A 14 12.80 -2.49 18.26
C ARG A 14 11.81 -3.28 19.09
N LEU A 15 10.68 -2.64 19.40
CA LEU A 15 9.58 -3.31 20.07
C LEU A 15 8.87 -4.25 19.09
N PRO A 16 8.44 -5.44 19.54
CA PRO A 16 7.77 -6.40 18.68
C PRO A 16 6.45 -5.84 18.15
N MET A 17 6.19 -6.08 16.86
CA MET A 17 4.97 -5.63 16.18
C MET A 17 3.73 -6.27 16.83
N SER A 18 2.69 -5.48 17.04
CA SER A 18 1.40 -5.97 17.52
C SER A 18 0.70 -6.82 16.45
N ASP A 19 -0.20 -7.71 16.85
CA ASP A 19 -0.89 -8.57 15.88
C ASP A 19 -1.87 -7.79 15.01
N CYS A 20 -2.42 -6.69 15.52
CA CYS A 20 -3.23 -5.74 14.75
C CYS A 20 -2.42 -5.11 13.60
N GLU A 21 -1.19 -4.66 13.89
CA GLU A 21 -0.27 -4.13 12.86
C GLU A 21 0.07 -5.19 11.80
N LYS A 22 0.28 -6.45 12.19
CA LYS A 22 0.54 -7.55 11.24
C LYS A 22 -0.64 -7.80 10.29
N ILE A 23 -1.86 -7.80 10.83
CA ILE A 23 -3.08 -8.00 10.04
C ILE A 23 -3.27 -6.82 9.06
N ALA A 24 -3.10 -5.59 9.52
CA ALA A 24 -3.19 -4.40 8.68
C ALA A 24 -2.14 -4.41 7.55
N ALA A 25 -0.89 -4.80 7.87
CA ALA A 25 0.17 -4.95 6.88
C ALA A 25 -0.17 -6.05 5.85
N ALA A 26 -0.68 -7.21 6.29
CA ALA A 26 -1.08 -8.29 5.39
C ALA A 26 -2.21 -7.86 4.44
N LEU A 27 -3.27 -7.23 4.96
CA LEU A 27 -4.37 -6.71 4.15
C LEU A 27 -3.89 -5.65 3.14
N THR A 28 -2.94 -4.82 3.55
CA THR A 28 -2.32 -3.81 2.68
C THR A 28 -1.56 -4.44 1.52
N VAL A 29 -0.77 -5.48 1.78
CA VAL A 29 -0.06 -6.22 0.73
C VAL A 29 -1.06 -6.86 -0.24
N VAL A 30 -2.11 -7.52 0.28
CA VAL A 30 -3.15 -8.13 -0.56
C VAL A 30 -3.84 -7.09 -1.44
N TYR A 31 -4.18 -5.92 -0.88
CA TYR A 31 -4.74 -4.81 -1.65
C TYR A 31 -3.82 -4.41 -2.82
N TRP A 32 -2.53 -4.21 -2.56
CA TRP A 32 -1.60 -3.81 -3.62
C TRP A 32 -1.38 -4.90 -4.68
N VAL A 33 -1.38 -6.19 -4.29
CA VAL A 33 -1.34 -7.29 -5.26
C VAL A 33 -2.57 -7.23 -6.18
N ILE A 34 -3.76 -7.00 -5.63
CA ILE A 34 -4.98 -6.83 -6.43
C ILE A 34 -4.81 -5.68 -7.43
N ILE A 35 -4.37 -4.49 -6.99
CA ILE A 35 -4.12 -3.35 -7.88
C ILE A 35 -3.12 -3.70 -8.99
N GLY A 36 -2.03 -4.39 -8.66
CA GLY A 36 -1.04 -4.84 -9.63
C GLY A 36 -1.61 -5.81 -10.67
N CYS A 37 -2.43 -6.78 -10.24
CA CYS A 37 -3.14 -7.69 -11.15
C CYS A 37 -4.06 -6.94 -12.11
N PHE A 38 -4.79 -5.92 -11.63
CA PHE A 38 -5.61 -5.08 -12.52
C PHE A 38 -4.78 -4.27 -13.51
N GLY A 39 -3.59 -3.79 -13.12
CA GLY A 39 -2.65 -3.19 -14.06
C GLY A 39 -2.29 -4.11 -15.23
N VAL A 40 -2.02 -5.39 -14.93
CA VAL A 40 -1.76 -6.41 -15.97
C VAL A 40 -3.01 -6.68 -16.83
N LEU A 41 -4.19 -6.77 -16.22
CA LEU A 41 -5.45 -6.96 -16.95
C LEU A 41 -5.74 -5.80 -17.91
N THR A 42 -5.49 -4.55 -17.50
CA THR A 42 -5.61 -3.36 -18.36
C THR A 42 -4.73 -3.44 -19.60
N MET A 43 -3.51 -3.99 -19.47
CA MET A 43 -2.60 -4.19 -20.61
C MET A 43 -3.09 -5.31 -21.54
N LYS A 44 -3.61 -6.42 -20.99
CA LYS A 44 -4.04 -7.60 -21.77
C LYS A 44 -5.29 -7.34 -22.61
N ASN A 45 -6.31 -6.72 -22.02
CA ASN A 45 -7.63 -6.61 -22.66
C ASN A 45 -7.62 -5.82 -23.98
N ASN A 46 -6.61 -4.98 -24.22
CA ASN A 46 -6.50 -4.18 -25.44
C ASN A 46 -5.59 -4.80 -26.52
N SER A 47 -4.90 -5.90 -26.23
CA SER A 47 -4.08 -6.60 -27.24
C SER A 47 -4.91 -7.43 -28.23
N SER A 48 -6.20 -7.64 -27.96
CA SER A 48 -7.05 -8.56 -28.74
C SER A 48 -7.91 -7.88 -29.81
N HIS A 49 -7.73 -6.58 -30.07
CA HIS A 49 -8.74 -5.84 -30.83
C HIS A 49 -8.36 -5.11 -32.10
N ASP A 50 -7.09 -5.00 -32.45
CA ASP A 50 -6.69 -4.51 -33.77
C ASP A 50 -5.38 -5.18 -34.19
N HIS A 51 -5.47 -6.36 -34.79
CA HIS A 51 -4.29 -7.01 -35.40
C HIS A 51 -3.81 -6.31 -36.68
N ASP A 52 -4.56 -5.33 -37.19
CA ASP A 52 -4.24 -4.62 -38.44
C ASP A 52 -3.62 -3.23 -38.24
N LEU A 53 -3.64 -2.67 -37.03
CA LEU A 53 -2.96 -1.41 -36.71
C LEU A 53 -1.64 -1.76 -36.00
N GLY A 54 -0.52 -1.40 -36.62
CA GLY A 54 0.82 -1.77 -36.16
C GLY A 54 1.10 -1.42 -34.69
N LEU A 55 2.17 -2.01 -34.13
CA LEU A 55 2.63 -1.93 -32.72
C LEU A 55 2.70 -0.54 -32.06
N PHE A 56 2.47 0.54 -32.80
CA PHE A 56 2.54 1.94 -32.36
C PHE A 56 1.19 2.67 -32.41
N ASP A 57 0.07 1.96 -32.40
CA ASP A 57 -1.22 2.63 -32.25
C ASP A 57 -1.29 3.40 -30.91
N ARG A 58 -1.82 4.62 -30.96
CA ARG A 58 -1.90 5.53 -29.81
C ARG A 58 -2.77 4.95 -28.71
N ALA A 59 -3.81 4.18 -29.05
CA ALA A 59 -4.68 3.56 -28.05
C ALA A 59 -3.93 2.47 -27.28
N PHE A 60 -3.17 1.62 -27.98
CA PHE A 60 -2.33 0.60 -27.35
C PHE A 60 -1.33 1.21 -26.37
N ILE A 61 -0.58 2.23 -26.80
CA ILE A 61 0.41 2.91 -25.95
C ILE A 61 -0.26 3.50 -24.70
N ARG A 62 -1.42 4.15 -24.84
CA ARG A 62 -2.16 4.73 -23.71
C ARG A 62 -2.51 3.68 -22.67
N HIS A 63 -3.02 2.52 -23.08
CA HIS A 63 -3.42 1.45 -22.16
C HIS A 63 -2.24 0.73 -21.51
N VAL A 64 -1.15 0.56 -22.25
CA VAL A 64 0.12 0.07 -21.69
C VAL A 64 0.62 1.03 -20.62
N CYS A 65 0.64 2.34 -20.88
CA CYS A 65 1.04 3.34 -19.90
C CYS A 65 0.11 3.35 -18.68
N GLU A 66 -1.21 3.24 -18.87
CA GLU A 66 -2.18 3.20 -17.77
C GLU A 66 -1.98 1.97 -16.88
N GLY A 67 -1.87 0.77 -17.47
CA GLY A 67 -1.57 -0.46 -16.73
C GLY A 67 -0.22 -0.40 -16.03
N TRP A 68 0.80 0.18 -16.67
CA TRP A 68 2.12 0.38 -16.09
C TRP A 68 2.10 1.30 -14.86
N VAL A 69 1.35 2.41 -14.93
CA VAL A 69 1.17 3.31 -13.78
C VAL A 69 0.53 2.58 -12.60
N MET A 70 -0.48 1.73 -12.84
CA MET A 70 -1.08 0.92 -11.76
C MET A 70 -0.08 -0.06 -11.13
N ILE A 71 0.72 -0.75 -11.95
CA ILE A 71 1.77 -1.66 -11.45
C ILE A 71 2.82 -0.89 -10.65
N TYR A 72 3.25 0.27 -11.13
CA TYR A 72 4.19 1.14 -10.43
C TYR A 72 3.64 1.60 -9.07
N ILE A 73 2.39 2.07 -9.02
CA ILE A 73 1.74 2.49 -7.77
C ILE A 73 1.64 1.29 -6.81
N ALA A 74 1.30 0.10 -7.30
CA ALA A 74 1.25 -1.11 -6.46
C ALA A 74 2.61 -1.48 -5.88
N MET A 75 3.67 -1.46 -6.69
CA MET A 75 5.04 -1.71 -6.24
C MET A 75 5.49 -0.68 -5.19
N LEU A 76 5.19 0.59 -5.40
CA LEU A 76 5.49 1.66 -4.45
C LEU A 76 4.72 1.47 -3.14
N GLY A 77 3.45 1.07 -3.21
CA GLY A 77 2.62 0.77 -2.04
C GLY A 77 3.13 -0.43 -1.23
N ILE A 78 3.59 -1.50 -1.89
CA ILE A 78 4.24 -2.65 -1.25
C ILE A 78 5.55 -2.22 -0.59
N TYR A 79 6.37 -1.42 -1.29
CA TYR A 79 7.62 -0.89 -0.74
C TYR A 79 7.37 -0.05 0.53
N MET A 80 6.34 0.80 0.52
CA MET A 80 5.97 1.61 1.67
C MET A 80 5.50 0.74 2.85
N ALA A 81 4.64 -0.26 2.60
CA ALA A 81 4.19 -1.20 3.63
C ALA A 81 5.34 -2.05 4.22
N TRP A 82 6.28 -2.46 3.36
CA TRP A 82 7.51 -3.12 3.78
C TRP A 82 8.35 -2.18 4.66
N ARG A 83 8.60 -0.95 4.19
CA ARG A 83 9.36 0.06 4.93
C ARG A 83 8.75 0.32 6.30
N GLU A 84 7.44 0.49 6.38
CA GLU A 84 6.71 0.72 7.63
C GLU A 84 6.89 -0.45 8.63
N THR A 85 6.93 -1.68 8.11
CA THR A 85 7.15 -2.90 8.91
C THR A 85 8.59 -3.02 9.39
N PHE A 86 9.57 -2.62 8.56
CA PHE A 86 11.00 -2.89 8.78
C PHE A 86 11.86 -1.66 9.09
N MET A 87 11.31 -0.45 9.16
CA MET A 87 12.06 0.76 9.51
C MET A 87 11.29 1.60 10.53
N ASP A 88 11.85 1.74 11.73
CA ASP A 88 11.35 2.70 12.71
C ASP A 88 11.79 4.11 12.32
N ILE A 89 10.82 5.01 12.20
CA ILE A 89 11.04 6.41 11.89
C ILE A 89 10.94 7.18 13.21
N GLY A 90 12.08 7.64 13.71
CA GLY A 90 12.15 8.34 15.01
C GLY A 90 11.42 9.68 15.04
N ASN A 91 11.23 10.32 13.87
CA ASN A 91 10.53 11.60 13.77
C ASN A 91 9.04 11.38 13.44
N MET A 92 8.16 11.72 14.39
CA MET A 92 6.71 11.58 14.25
C MET A 92 6.15 12.36 13.05
N LEU A 93 6.70 13.54 12.73
CA LEU A 93 6.25 14.33 11.59
C LEU A 93 6.58 13.65 10.26
N ALA A 94 7.76 13.03 10.17
CA ALA A 94 8.16 12.27 8.99
C ALA A 94 7.31 11.00 8.83
N ALA A 95 6.99 10.31 9.94
CA ALA A 95 6.08 9.18 9.94
C ALA A 95 4.68 9.60 9.46
N LEU A 96 4.12 10.68 10.01
CA LEU A 96 2.84 11.23 9.59
C LEU A 96 2.83 11.59 8.09
N GLY A 97 3.88 12.25 7.60
CA GLY A 97 3.99 12.58 6.18
C GLY A 97 3.96 11.35 5.27
N LEU A 98 4.58 10.24 5.69
CA LEU A 98 4.56 8.99 4.93
C LEU A 98 3.20 8.30 4.97
N GLU A 99 2.52 8.32 6.11
CA GLU A 99 1.15 7.78 6.22
C GLU A 99 0.15 8.58 5.40
N VAL A 100 0.31 9.91 5.33
CA VAL A 100 -0.50 10.77 4.45
C VAL A 100 -0.23 10.44 2.97
N LEU A 101 1.04 10.24 2.60
CA LEU A 101 1.38 9.81 1.23
C LEU A 101 0.78 8.43 0.91
N GLN A 102 0.85 7.48 1.85
CA GLN A 102 0.25 6.16 1.70
C GLN A 102 -1.28 6.24 1.54
N PHE A 103 -1.94 7.08 2.34
CA PHE A 103 -3.37 7.36 2.23
C PHE A 103 -3.76 7.90 0.85
N LEU A 104 -3.01 8.89 0.35
CA LEU A 104 -3.22 9.43 -0.99
C LEU A 104 -3.00 8.38 -2.08
N GLN A 105 -2.03 7.47 -1.91
CA GLN A 105 -1.82 6.35 -2.82
C GLN A 105 -3.01 5.39 -2.84
N PHE A 106 -3.57 5.03 -1.68
CA PHE A 106 -4.77 4.18 -1.61
C PHE A 106 -5.94 4.80 -2.40
N ILE A 107 -6.23 6.08 -2.17
CA ILE A 107 -7.31 6.80 -2.88
C ILE A 107 -7.04 6.84 -4.37
N THR A 108 -5.81 7.20 -4.78
CA THR A 108 -5.44 7.31 -6.19
C THR A 108 -5.58 5.96 -6.89
N ALA A 109 -5.05 4.88 -6.30
CA ALA A 109 -5.17 3.54 -6.85
C ALA A 109 -6.63 3.07 -6.95
N GLY A 110 -7.44 3.32 -5.92
CA GLY A 110 -8.87 3.01 -5.94
C GLY A 110 -9.65 3.79 -7.02
N ALA A 111 -9.31 5.06 -7.23
CA ALA A 111 -9.90 5.90 -8.28
C ALA A 111 -9.55 5.40 -9.68
N TYR A 112 -8.26 5.09 -9.94
CA TYR A 112 -7.82 4.49 -11.21
C TYR A 112 -8.52 3.16 -11.47
N LEU A 113 -8.59 2.29 -10.46
CA LEU A 113 -9.26 1.00 -10.55
C LEU A 113 -10.75 1.17 -10.87
N SER A 114 -11.42 2.12 -10.23
CA SER A 114 -12.86 2.38 -10.44
C SER A 114 -13.16 3.01 -11.80
N ALA A 115 -12.24 3.82 -12.33
CA ALA A 115 -12.37 4.50 -13.61
C ALA A 115 -11.90 3.67 -14.82
N GLY A 116 -11.52 2.40 -14.60
CA GLY A 116 -11.00 1.53 -15.66
C GLY A 116 -12.04 1.19 -16.74
N SER A 117 -11.56 0.64 -17.86
CA SER A 117 -12.38 0.32 -19.05
C SER A 117 -13.56 -0.65 -18.80
N TRP A 118 -13.55 -1.38 -17.69
CA TRP A 118 -14.66 -2.24 -17.26
C TRP A 118 -15.85 -1.46 -16.69
N SER A 119 -15.67 -0.19 -16.29
CA SER A 119 -16.70 0.66 -15.72
C SER A 119 -17.40 1.56 -16.74
N ASP A 120 -16.84 1.72 -17.94
CA ASP A 120 -17.45 2.52 -19.01
C ASP A 120 -18.54 1.70 -19.73
N PRO A 121 -19.84 2.07 -19.67
CA PRO A 121 -20.91 1.35 -20.37
C PRO A 121 -20.76 1.31 -21.89
N LYS A 122 -19.93 2.19 -22.47
CA LYS A 122 -19.65 2.22 -23.91
C LYS A 122 -18.47 1.32 -24.31
N SER A 123 -17.69 0.85 -23.34
CA SER A 123 -16.54 -0.02 -23.57
C SER A 123 -16.99 -1.45 -23.81
N LYS A 124 -16.33 -2.15 -24.74
CA LYS A 124 -16.55 -3.59 -24.98
C LYS A 124 -16.15 -4.45 -23.78
N ASN A 125 -15.29 -3.92 -22.90
CA ASN A 125 -14.84 -4.59 -21.68
C ASN A 125 -15.79 -4.35 -20.49
N PHE A 126 -16.92 -3.67 -20.71
CA PHE A 126 -17.87 -3.37 -19.65
C PHE A 126 -18.34 -4.65 -18.95
N ASN A 127 -18.22 -4.68 -17.63
CA ASN A 127 -18.65 -5.81 -16.82
C ASN A 127 -19.13 -5.31 -15.47
N MET A 128 -20.45 -5.39 -15.23
CA MET A 128 -21.09 -4.88 -14.02
C MET A 128 -20.52 -5.51 -12.73
N PHE A 129 -20.19 -6.81 -12.75
CA PHE A 129 -19.58 -7.48 -11.62
C PHE A 129 -18.20 -6.92 -11.33
N MET A 130 -17.37 -6.74 -12.38
CA MET A 130 -16.03 -6.17 -12.25
C MET A 130 -16.09 -4.72 -11.75
N THR A 131 -16.98 -3.90 -12.29
CA THR A 131 -17.23 -2.52 -11.82
C THR A 131 -17.57 -2.50 -10.33
N SER A 132 -18.50 -3.35 -9.89
CA SER A 132 -18.89 -3.44 -8.48
C SER A 132 -17.73 -3.88 -7.59
N PHE A 133 -16.97 -4.88 -8.02
CA PHE A 133 -15.77 -5.34 -7.32
C PHE A 133 -14.72 -4.22 -7.19
N CYS A 134 -14.44 -3.49 -8.26
CA CYS A 134 -13.51 -2.36 -8.26
C CYS A 134 -13.94 -1.25 -7.30
N HIS A 135 -15.23 -0.94 -7.21
CA HIS A 135 -15.76 0.00 -6.23
C HIS A 135 -15.58 -0.50 -4.79
N MET A 136 -15.82 -1.79 -4.53
CA MET A 136 -15.56 -2.38 -3.21
C MET A 136 -14.09 -2.31 -2.83
N VAL A 137 -13.18 -2.60 -3.76
CA VAL A 137 -11.73 -2.48 -3.55
C VAL A 137 -11.35 -1.02 -3.30
N ALA A 138 -11.91 -0.06 -4.02
CA ALA A 138 -11.65 1.37 -3.78
C ALA A 138 -12.10 1.81 -2.38
N LEU A 139 -13.29 1.38 -1.94
CA LEU A 139 -13.77 1.63 -0.56
C LEU A 139 -12.87 0.97 0.48
N LEU A 140 -12.42 -0.26 0.23
CA LEU A 140 -11.45 -0.94 1.08
C LEU A 140 -10.14 -0.16 1.17
N GLY A 141 -9.65 0.41 0.06
CA GLY A 141 -8.46 1.28 0.05
C GLY A 141 -8.62 2.50 0.97
N ILE A 142 -9.77 3.18 0.92
CA ILE A 142 -10.08 4.30 1.83
C ILE A 142 -10.07 3.82 3.29
N PHE A 143 -10.72 2.70 3.59
CA PHE A 143 -10.77 2.13 4.93
C PHE A 143 -9.37 1.75 5.45
N LEU A 144 -8.54 1.10 4.63
CA LEU A 144 -7.16 0.76 4.98
C LEU A 144 -6.33 2.02 5.22
N GLY A 145 -6.45 3.02 4.35
CA GLY A 145 -5.73 4.28 4.52
C GLY A 145 -6.09 5.01 5.82
N VAL A 146 -7.38 5.04 6.21
CA VAL A 146 -7.79 5.58 7.52
C VAL A 146 -7.26 4.72 8.66
N THR A 147 -7.29 3.40 8.52
CA THR A 147 -6.78 2.46 9.53
C THR A 147 -5.30 2.71 9.80
N HIS A 148 -4.49 2.91 8.76
CA HIS A 148 -3.06 3.27 8.88
C HIS A 148 -2.83 4.58 9.63
N LEU A 149 -3.60 5.62 9.30
CA LEU A 149 -3.54 6.89 10.04
C LEU A 149 -3.87 6.71 11.53
N VAL A 150 -4.89 5.91 11.86
CA VAL A 150 -5.24 5.62 13.27
C VAL A 150 -4.15 4.79 13.93
N LEU A 151 -3.64 3.76 13.26
CA LEU A 151 -2.56 2.92 13.76
C LEU A 151 -1.29 3.71 14.04
N LEU A 152 -0.97 4.74 13.26
CA LEU A 152 0.16 5.64 13.53
C LEU A 152 0.11 6.22 14.95
N PHE A 153 -1.06 6.75 15.36
CA PHE A 153 -1.23 7.35 16.69
C PHE A 153 -1.27 6.30 17.80
N LEU A 154 -1.82 5.11 17.54
CA LEU A 154 -1.94 4.04 18.53
C LEU A 154 -0.66 3.20 18.66
N ARG A 155 0.19 3.18 17.64
CA ARG A 155 1.36 2.30 17.50
C ARG A 155 2.28 2.38 18.71
N GLN A 156 2.63 3.59 19.14
CA GLN A 156 3.52 3.77 20.28
C GLN A 156 2.93 3.15 21.56
N GLY A 157 1.67 3.47 21.87
CA GLY A 157 0.99 2.95 23.06
C GLY A 157 0.80 1.43 23.03
N MET A 158 0.49 0.86 21.85
CA MET A 158 0.33 -0.60 21.69
C MET A 158 1.65 -1.34 21.88
N ARG A 159 2.75 -0.84 21.29
CA ARG A 159 4.07 -1.46 21.41
C ARG A 159 4.60 -1.41 22.84
N GLU A 160 4.40 -0.30 23.55
CA GLU A 160 4.76 -0.19 24.97
C GLU A 160 3.96 -1.14 25.88
N ARG A 161 2.67 -1.33 25.60
CA ARG A 161 1.82 -2.27 26.35
C ARG A 161 2.24 -3.72 26.09
N LYS A 162 2.50 -4.08 24.82
CA LYS A 162 2.96 -5.42 24.44
C LYS A 162 4.31 -5.75 25.09
N ALA A 163 5.26 -4.82 25.04
CA ALA A 163 6.57 -5.02 25.66
C ALA A 163 6.49 -5.22 27.18
N ARG A 164 5.58 -4.53 27.87
CA ARG A 164 5.32 -4.76 29.31
C ARG A 164 4.74 -6.15 29.57
N TYR A 165 3.76 -6.56 28.78
CA TYR A 165 3.13 -7.87 28.92
C TYR A 165 4.15 -9.01 28.67
N ASP A 166 4.99 -8.88 27.65
CA ASP A 166 6.02 -9.85 27.32
C ASP A 166 7.09 -9.97 28.42
N ARG A 167 7.41 -8.87 29.14
CA ARG A 167 8.31 -8.91 30.30
C ARG A 167 7.70 -9.67 31.48
N VAL A 168 6.45 -9.35 31.84
CA VAL A 168 5.73 -10.01 32.94
C VAL A 168 5.58 -11.51 32.67
N LEU A 169 5.29 -11.90 31.43
CA LEU A 169 5.22 -13.31 31.06
C LEU A 169 6.55 -14.04 31.23
N ARG A 170 7.67 -13.41 30.88
CA ARG A 170 9.00 -14.02 31.04
C ARG A 170 9.36 -14.21 32.51
N GLU A 171 9.12 -13.21 33.33
CA GLU A 171 9.40 -13.26 34.78
C GLU A 171 8.53 -14.29 35.52
N GLY A 172 7.30 -14.53 35.06
CA GLY A 172 6.40 -15.52 35.67
C GLY A 172 6.76 -16.99 35.38
N HIS A 173 7.74 -17.25 34.51
CA HIS A 173 8.18 -18.60 34.15
C HIS A 173 9.53 -18.99 34.76
N GLU A 174 10.18 -18.09 35.51
CA GLU A 174 11.41 -18.33 36.28
C GLU A 174 11.09 -18.67 37.74
#